data_AF-W9VKA2-F1
#
_entry.id   AF-W9VKA2-F1
#
_cell.length_a   1.000
_cell.length_b   1.000
_cell.length_c   1.000
_cell.angle_alpha   90.00
_cell.angle_beta   90.00
_cell.angle_gamma   90.00
#
_symmetry.space_group_name_H-M   'P 1'
#
loop_
_entity.id
_entity.type
_entity.pdbx_description
1 polymer ?
#
loop_
_entity_poly.entity_id
_entity_poly.type
_entity_poly.pdbx_seq_one_letter_code
_entity_poly.pdbx_strand_id
1 'polypeptide(L)'
;MIQEYLDDLVLTLSTEKNRGKVADYIPQLAHVDPHQFGIAVCTPEGQMYSAGQANTLFSIQSISKVFTLTIALGKLGDGIWTHVGREHRVIHLTQLFSLNMSLAGRVIPLLMQVP
;
A
#
# COMPACT_ATOMS: atom_id res chain seq x y z
N MET A 1 -0.90 -14.91 -23.21
CA MET A 1 0.36 -14.58 -22.50
C MET A 1 0.14 -13.84 -21.18
N ILE A 2 -0.25 -12.55 -21.12
CA ILE A 2 -0.45 -11.87 -19.80
C ILE A 2 -1.71 -12.38 -19.10
N GLN A 3 -2.87 -12.37 -19.77
CA GLN A 3 -4.14 -12.80 -19.17
C GLN A 3 -4.06 -14.23 -18.63
N GLU A 4 -3.60 -15.18 -19.46
CA GLU A 4 -3.42 -16.59 -19.08
C GLU A 4 -2.50 -16.74 -17.86
N TYR A 5 -1.44 -15.94 -17.77
CA TYR A 5 -0.54 -15.97 -16.61
C TYR A 5 -1.21 -15.45 -15.34
N LEU A 6 -2.00 -14.38 -15.42
CA LEU A 6 -2.74 -13.87 -14.28
C LEU A 6 -3.79 -14.88 -13.80
N ASP A 7 -4.48 -15.54 -14.74
CA ASP A 7 -5.46 -16.58 -14.43
C ASP A 7 -4.80 -17.79 -13.73
N ASP A 8 -3.66 -18.26 -14.24
CA ASP A 8 -2.87 -19.34 -13.64
C ASP A 8 -2.34 -18.97 -12.24
N LEU A 9 -1.90 -17.73 -12.05
CA LEU A 9 -1.43 -17.22 -10.76
C LEU A 9 -2.56 -17.21 -9.72
N VAL A 10 -3.76 -16.78 -10.11
CA VAL A 10 -4.95 -16.82 -9.23
C VAL A 10 -5.28 -18.26 -8.83
N LEU A 11 -5.24 -19.20 -9.79
CA LEU A 11 -5.47 -20.62 -9.51
C LEU A 11 -4.43 -21.17 -8.54
N THR A 12 -3.15 -20.90 -8.81
CA THR A 12 -2.04 -21.34 -7.95
C THR A 12 -2.20 -20.81 -6.53
N LEU A 13 -2.38 -19.50 -6.37
CA LEU A 13 -2.53 -18.87 -5.05
C LEU A 13 -3.87 -19.19 -4.36
N SER A 14 -4.89 -19.65 -5.07
CA SER A 14 -6.12 -20.12 -4.42
C SER A 14 -5.88 -21.36 -3.55
N THR A 15 -4.87 -22.17 -3.89
CA THR A 15 -4.52 -23.40 -3.16
C THR A 15 -3.57 -23.16 -1.99
N GLU A 16 -2.97 -21.96 -1.91
CA GLU A 16 -2.04 -21.62 -0.85
C GLU A 16 -2.72 -21.50 0.52
N LYS A 17 -2.20 -22.27 1.48
CA LYS A 17 -2.72 -22.33 2.85
C LYS A 17 -2.12 -21.25 3.75
N ASN A 18 -0.94 -20.75 3.41
CA ASN A 18 -0.24 -19.73 4.20
C ASN A 18 -0.56 -18.33 3.67
N ARG A 19 -1.59 -17.69 4.22
CA ARG A 19 -2.08 -16.36 3.78
C ARG A 19 -1.85 -15.26 4.81
N GLY A 20 -1.13 -15.56 5.89
CA GLY A 20 -0.95 -14.64 7.01
C GLY A 20 -2.25 -14.40 7.80
N LYS A 21 -2.30 -13.28 8.52
CA LYS A 21 -3.45 -12.87 9.35
C LYS A 21 -4.01 -11.56 8.84
N VAL A 22 -5.32 -11.49 8.65
CA VAL A 22 -6.04 -10.25 8.35
C VAL A 22 -5.85 -9.26 9.51
N ALA A 23 -5.61 -7.99 9.17
CA ALA A 23 -5.50 -6.93 10.16
C ALA A 23 -6.82 -6.75 10.92
N ASP A 24 -6.75 -6.82 12.25
CA ASP A 24 -7.93 -6.79 13.14
C ASP A 24 -7.96 -5.58 14.09
N TYR A 25 -6.94 -4.71 14.04
CA TYR A 25 -6.88 -3.49 14.85
C TYR A 25 -7.89 -2.41 14.38
N ILE A 26 -8.37 -2.49 13.13
CA ILE A 26 -9.48 -1.68 12.60
C ILE A 26 -10.66 -2.63 12.36
N PRO A 27 -11.83 -2.44 13.01
CA PRO A 27 -12.97 -3.34 12.89
C PRO A 27 -13.41 -3.60 11.44
N GLN A 28 -13.37 -2.58 10.59
CA GLN A 28 -13.74 -2.70 9.18
C GLN A 28 -12.79 -3.59 8.37
N LEU A 29 -11.52 -3.74 8.81
CA LEU A 29 -10.55 -4.65 8.18
C LEU A 29 -10.71 -6.09 8.68
N ALA A 30 -11.16 -6.28 9.92
CA ALA A 30 -11.33 -7.61 10.52
C ALA A 30 -12.34 -8.51 9.79
N HIS A 31 -13.26 -7.91 9.02
CA HIS A 31 -14.29 -8.62 8.27
C HIS A 31 -13.89 -9.01 6.84
N VAL A 32 -12.66 -8.70 6.41
CA VAL A 32 -12.17 -9.05 5.07
C VAL A 32 -11.89 -10.56 5.00
N ASP A 33 -12.36 -11.20 3.93
CA ASP A 33 -12.12 -12.62 3.66
C ASP A 33 -10.60 -12.86 3.41
N PRO A 34 -9.91 -13.70 4.20
CA PRO A 34 -8.50 -14.01 4.00
C PRO A 34 -8.21 -14.73 2.67
N HIS A 35 -9.22 -15.33 2.05
CA HIS A 35 -9.10 -15.97 0.74
C HIS A 35 -9.26 -14.99 -0.42
N GLN A 36 -9.60 -13.73 -0.13
CA GLN A 36 -9.77 -12.73 -1.17
C GLN A 36 -8.43 -12.45 -1.88
N PHE A 37 -8.42 -12.61 -3.20
CA PHE A 37 -7.25 -12.30 -4.03
C PHE A 37 -7.68 -11.79 -5.40
N GLY A 38 -7.11 -10.65 -5.79
CA GLY A 38 -7.30 -10.02 -7.09
C GLY A 38 -6.02 -9.34 -7.53
N ILE A 39 -5.76 -9.38 -8.83
CA ILE A 39 -4.59 -8.76 -9.44
C ILE A 39 -5.01 -8.05 -10.72
N ALA A 40 -4.39 -6.88 -10.98
CA ALA A 40 -4.59 -6.12 -12.19
C ALA A 40 -3.25 -5.55 -12.68
N VAL A 41 -3.09 -5.50 -14.00
CA VAL A 41 -1.92 -4.96 -14.70
C VAL A 41 -2.42 -3.95 -15.74
N CYS A 42 -1.88 -2.74 -15.68
CA CYS A 42 -2.08 -1.69 -16.67
C CYS A 42 -0.77 -1.48 -17.44
N THR A 43 -0.79 -1.58 -18.78
CA THR A 43 0.39 -1.29 -19.60
C THR A 43 0.48 0.21 -19.93
N PRO A 44 1.66 0.73 -20.32
CA PRO A 44 1.81 2.12 -20.78
C PRO A 44 0.89 2.48 -21.97
N GLU A 45 0.52 1.49 -22.77
CA GLU A 45 -0.41 1.63 -23.90
C GLU A 45 -1.89 1.68 -23.46
N GLY A 46 -2.15 1.57 -22.16
CA GLY A 46 -3.50 1.60 -21.58
C GLY A 46 -4.24 0.27 -21.62
N GLN A 47 -3.55 -0.83 -21.96
CA GLN A 47 -4.16 -2.15 -21.90
C GLN A 47 -4.29 -2.61 -20.45
N MET A 48 -5.48 -3.10 -20.10
CA MET A 48 -5.79 -3.60 -18.76
C MET A 48 -5.98 -5.11 -18.80
N TYR A 49 -5.30 -5.81 -17.91
CA TYR A 49 -5.45 -7.24 -17.67
C TYR A 49 -5.78 -7.43 -16.19
N SER A 50 -6.69 -8.33 -15.86
CA SER A 50 -7.05 -8.58 -14.47
C SER A 50 -7.53 -10.01 -14.27
N ALA A 51 -7.32 -10.55 -13.08
CA ALA A 51 -7.80 -11.88 -12.70
C ALA A 51 -8.23 -11.91 -11.22
N GLY A 52 -9.04 -12.91 -10.87
CA GLY A 52 -9.58 -13.06 -9.52
C GLY A 52 -10.56 -11.95 -9.14
N GLN A 53 -10.56 -11.54 -7.88
CA GLN A 53 -11.46 -10.53 -7.32
C GLN A 53 -10.93 -9.10 -7.50
N ALA A 54 -10.37 -8.79 -8.67
CA ALA A 54 -9.72 -7.51 -8.95
C ALA A 54 -10.66 -6.29 -8.87
N ASN A 55 -11.98 -6.49 -8.98
CA ASN A 55 -12.98 -5.43 -8.88
C ASN A 55 -13.50 -5.20 -7.44
N THR A 56 -13.06 -6.00 -6.46
CA THR A 56 -13.49 -5.82 -5.08
C THR A 56 -12.83 -4.58 -4.48
N LEU A 57 -13.64 -3.65 -4.00
CA LEU A 57 -13.14 -2.42 -3.38
C LEU A 57 -12.53 -2.71 -2.00
N PHE A 58 -11.44 -2.02 -1.69
CA PHE A 58 -10.79 -2.05 -0.39
C PHE A 58 -10.17 -0.69 -0.05
N SER A 59 -9.88 -0.46 1.23
CA SER A 59 -9.18 0.77 1.64
C SER A 59 -7.74 0.76 1.16
N ILE A 60 -7.32 1.82 0.47
CA ILE A 60 -5.94 1.95 -0.04
C ILE A 60 -4.89 2.14 1.07
N GLN A 61 -5.31 2.47 2.30
CA GLN A 61 -4.42 2.58 3.47
C GLN A 61 -3.16 3.41 3.17
N SER A 62 -1.96 2.92 3.51
CA SER A 62 -0.69 3.61 3.32
C SER A 62 -0.35 3.93 1.86
N ILE A 63 -0.97 3.26 0.87
CA ILE A 63 -0.79 3.58 -0.55
C ILE A 63 -1.23 5.02 -0.85
N SER A 64 -2.22 5.54 -0.10
CA SER A 64 -2.66 6.95 -0.21
C SER A 64 -1.53 7.98 -0.07
N LYS A 65 -0.47 7.64 0.67
CA LYS A 65 0.65 8.55 0.94
C LYS A 65 1.44 8.92 -0.31
N VAL A 66 1.52 8.01 -1.29
CA VAL A 66 2.17 8.30 -2.58
C VAL A 66 1.41 9.39 -3.31
N PHE A 67 0.08 9.28 -3.38
CA PHE A 67 -0.76 10.29 -4.03
C PHE A 67 -0.73 11.62 -3.28
N THR A 68 -0.81 11.61 -1.95
CA THR A 68 -0.71 12.81 -1.12
C THR A 68 0.63 13.52 -1.30
N LEU A 69 1.73 12.76 -1.38
CA LEU A 69 3.06 13.32 -1.66
C LEU A 69 3.12 13.98 -3.04
N THR A 70 2.60 13.32 -4.08
CA THR A 70 2.56 13.89 -5.45
C THR A 70 1.77 15.20 -5.49
N ILE A 71 0.62 15.25 -4.82
CA ILE A 71 -0.19 16.48 -4.72
C ILE A 71 0.58 17.58 -3.99
N ALA A 72 1.25 17.24 -2.88
CA ALA A 72 2.00 18.21 -2.10
C ALA A 72 3.23 18.74 -2.86
N LEU A 73 3.92 17.88 -3.63
CA LEU A 73 5.00 18.27 -4.53
C LEU A 73 4.52 19.24 -5.61
N GLY A 74 3.38 18.97 -6.23
CA GLY A 74 2.80 19.86 -7.24
C GLY A 74 2.44 21.24 -6.67
N LYS A 75 2.09 21.33 -5.38
CA LYS A 75 1.70 22.60 -4.73
C LYS A 75 2.86 23.39 -4.13
N LEU A 76 3.81 22.70 -3.50
CA LEU A 76 4.89 23.32 -2.71
C LEU A 76 6.25 23.26 -3.41
N GLY A 77 6.37 22.50 -4.50
CA GLY A 77 7.64 22.21 -5.15
C GLY A 77 8.66 21.68 -4.16
N ASP A 78 9.89 22.19 -4.22
CA ASP A 78 10.95 21.79 -3.30
C ASP A 78 10.75 22.30 -1.85
N GLY A 79 9.80 23.19 -1.61
CA GLY A 79 9.47 23.67 -0.27
C GLY A 79 8.99 22.56 0.67
N ILE A 80 8.43 21.46 0.14
CA ILE A 80 7.96 20.34 0.96
C ILE A 80 9.07 19.65 1.76
N TRP A 81 10.31 19.69 1.25
CA TRP A 81 11.43 18.96 1.83
C TRP A 81 11.99 19.59 3.10
N THR A 82 11.56 20.80 3.44
CA THR A 82 11.83 21.41 4.75
C THR A 82 11.01 20.73 5.85
N HIS A 83 9.83 20.20 5.51
CA HIS A 83 8.90 19.54 6.42
C HIS A 83 9.03 18.01 6.37
N VAL A 84 9.56 17.49 5.27
CA VAL A 84 9.47 16.08 4.94
C VAL A 84 10.83 15.47 4.62
N GLY A 85 11.16 14.34 5.28
CA GLY A 85 12.44 13.64 5.09
C GLY A 85 12.50 12.87 3.76
N ARG A 86 13.70 12.81 3.15
CA ARG A 86 13.99 12.12 1.86
C ARG A 86 14.74 10.78 2.01
N GLU A 87 14.90 10.29 3.23
CA GLU A 87 15.70 9.10 3.53
C GLU A 87 14.93 7.80 3.25
N HIS A 88 15.62 6.82 2.65
CA HIS A 88 15.13 5.45 2.55
C HIS A 88 15.34 4.74 3.89
N ARG A 89 14.28 4.62 4.70
CA ARG A 89 14.29 3.74 5.88
C ARG A 89 13.29 2.62 5.69
N VAL A 90 13.78 1.39 5.61
CA VAL A 90 12.95 0.19 5.79
C VAL A 90 12.71 0.06 7.30
N ILE A 91 11.69 0.75 7.80
CA ILE A 91 11.28 0.58 9.20
C ILE A 91 10.20 -0.49 9.25
N HIS A 92 10.37 -1.48 10.11
CA HIS A 92 9.32 -2.44 10.41
C HIS A 92 8.11 -1.67 10.97
N LEU A 93 6.91 -1.89 10.39
CA LEU A 93 5.71 -1.09 10.71
C LEU A 93 5.40 -1.01 12.23
N THR A 94 5.78 -2.04 13.00
CA THR A 94 5.56 -2.08 14.46
C THR A 94 6.63 -1.38 15.32
N GLN A 95 7.75 -0.90 14.76
CA GLN A 95 8.79 -0.19 15.52
C GLN A 95 8.51 1.33 15.71
N LEU A 96 7.36 1.84 15.24
CA LEU A 96 7.06 3.28 15.25
C LEU A 96 6.32 3.79 16.50
N PHE A 97 5.95 2.93 17.45
CA PHE A 97 5.34 3.38 18.71
C PHE A 97 6.34 4.00 19.69
N SER A 98 7.66 3.90 19.48
CA SER A 98 8.67 4.37 20.45
C SER A 98 9.63 5.45 19.93
N LEU A 99 9.41 6.02 18.75
CA LEU A 99 10.23 7.15 18.26
C LEU A 99 9.37 8.39 18.05
N ASN A 100 8.68 8.77 19.11
CA ASN A 100 8.23 10.13 19.30
C ASN A 100 9.30 10.84 20.14
N MET A 101 9.89 11.90 19.57
CA MET A 101 11.02 12.71 20.05
C MET A 101 12.41 12.28 19.55
N SER A 102 13.06 13.24 18.88
CA SER A 102 14.51 13.36 18.66
C SER A 102 15.11 13.13 17.27
N LEU A 103 14.39 13.40 16.17
CA LEU A 103 15.07 13.83 14.93
C LEU A 103 14.33 15.00 14.26
N ALA A 104 14.69 16.21 14.69
CA ALA A 104 14.60 17.47 13.93
C ALA A 104 13.24 17.85 13.26
N GLY A 105 12.10 17.41 13.81
CA GLY A 105 10.78 17.92 13.40
C GLY A 105 10.35 17.63 11.96
N ARG A 106 11.00 16.69 11.27
CA ARG A 106 10.65 16.31 9.88
C ARG A 106 9.91 14.97 9.85
N VAL A 107 8.75 14.94 9.22
CA VAL A 107 7.93 13.73 9.05
C VAL A 107 8.26 13.11 7.69
N ILE A 108 8.65 11.84 7.65
CA ILE A 108 8.82 11.15 6.36
C ILE A 108 7.42 10.91 5.78
N PRO A 109 7.14 11.27 4.52
CA PRO A 109 5.78 11.36 3.99
C PRO A 109 5.13 9.97 3.86
N LEU A 110 5.97 8.93 3.71
CA LEU A 110 5.57 7.53 3.68
C LEU A 110 5.34 6.92 5.08
N LEU A 111 5.68 7.65 6.15
CA LEU A 111 5.62 7.17 7.54
C LEU A 111 4.59 7.91 8.40
N MET A 112 3.65 8.66 7.81
CA MET A 112 2.55 9.21 8.59
C MET A 112 1.68 8.09 9.19
N GLN A 113 1.71 8.01 10.52
CA GLN A 113 0.91 7.09 11.32
C GLN A 113 -0.58 7.33 11.03
N VAL A 114 -1.31 6.25 10.75
CA VAL A 114 -2.77 6.24 10.93
C VAL A 114 -2.95 5.82 12.39
N PRO A 115 -3.70 6.56 13.21
CA PRO A 115 -3.85 6.28 14.65
C PRO A 115 -4.40 4.87 14.92
#